data_AF-A0A814JW03-F1
#
_entry.id   AF-A0A814JW03-F1
#
_cell.length_a   1.000
_cell.length_b   1.000
_cell.length_c   1.000
_cell.angle_alpha   90.00
_cell.angle_beta   90.00
_cell.angle_gamma   90.00
#
_symmetry.space_group_name_H-M   'P 1'
#
loop_
_entity.id
_entity.type
_entity.pdbx_description
1 polymer ?
#
loop_
_entity_poly.entity_id
_entity_poly.type
_entity_poly.pdbx_seq_one_letter_code
_entity_poly.pdbx_strand_id
1 'polypeptide(L)'
;MSRPSILPLVRSSNDSIQNFQSQSKSNAWDISQNIKSESQRTFECSNWRACFIGLILALLISGIGLAVIVTIWQNSSTTATTTVAFTDIIYSQNFTSGVASTAQCPPWTSFVAQLTNRSYTLLRMYGTFDPVGISTNNSTIIENIALALRTSTAYGPVTSNSHSWVVGLCGDGYELSANGSTCQCTNPGYILRPCINHQDYGGINSTTCAGPTQTMTLIFRY
;
A
#
# COMPACT_ATOMS: atom_id res chain seq x y z
N MET A 1 -43.76 37.60 -45.34
CA MET A 1 -42.79 36.84 -46.16
C MET A 1 -41.99 35.97 -45.18
N SER A 2 -42.51 34.86 -44.65
CA SER A 2 -42.98 33.62 -45.29
C SER A 2 -41.83 32.82 -45.92
N ARG A 3 -41.08 32.04 -45.13
CA ARG A 3 -41.27 30.58 -45.00
C ARG A 3 -40.23 29.94 -44.06
N PRO A 4 -40.62 28.87 -43.33
CA PRO A 4 -39.78 28.12 -42.39
C PRO A 4 -38.99 27.02 -43.11
N SER A 5 -37.84 26.63 -42.56
CA SER A 5 -37.12 25.43 -42.97
C SER A 5 -37.33 24.31 -41.95
N ILE A 6 -37.69 23.16 -42.50
CA ILE A 6 -38.22 21.96 -41.85
C ILE A 6 -37.22 20.81 -42.12
N LEU A 7 -36.90 20.05 -41.05
CA LEU A 7 -36.44 18.64 -40.99
C LEU A 7 -35.01 18.30 -41.47
N PRO A 8 -34.38 17.19 -40.97
CA PRO A 8 -35.03 15.98 -40.46
C PRO A 8 -34.62 15.44 -39.08
N LEU A 9 -35.60 14.76 -38.47
CA LEU A 9 -35.42 13.73 -37.46
C LEU A 9 -34.50 12.63 -38.00
N VAL A 10 -33.42 12.34 -37.27
CA VAL A 10 -32.73 11.05 -37.36
C VAL A 10 -33.22 10.20 -36.19
N ARG A 11 -34.00 9.18 -36.51
CA ARG A 11 -34.39 8.09 -35.62
C ARG A 11 -33.31 7.02 -35.77
N SER A 12 -32.46 6.84 -34.76
CA SER A 12 -31.59 5.65 -34.67
C SER A 12 -32.24 4.64 -33.74
N SER A 13 -32.59 3.53 -34.35
CA SER A 13 -33.14 2.31 -33.78
C SER A 13 -32.09 1.47 -33.05
N ASN A 14 -32.62 0.64 -32.15
CA ASN A 14 -32.03 -0.58 -31.60
C ASN A 14 -30.95 -0.36 -30.54
N ASP A 15 -31.29 -0.57 -29.27
CA ASP A 15 -31.43 -1.89 -28.63
C ASP A 15 -30.08 -2.60 -28.54
N SER A 16 -29.78 -3.06 -27.32
CA SER A 16 -28.76 -4.05 -26.94
C SER A 16 -27.55 -3.58 -26.13
N ILE A 17 -27.66 -2.67 -25.14
CA ILE A 17 -26.73 -2.68 -23.98
C ILE A 17 -27.49 -2.33 -22.68
N GLN A 18 -28.35 -3.23 -22.24
CA GLN A 18 -28.96 -3.22 -20.90
C GLN A 18 -28.72 -4.55 -20.16
N ASN A 19 -27.59 -5.24 -20.44
CA ASN A 19 -27.32 -6.51 -19.79
C ASN A 19 -25.83 -6.81 -19.54
N PHE A 20 -25.13 -5.87 -18.90
CA PHE A 20 -23.79 -6.15 -18.33
C PHE A 20 -23.60 -5.52 -16.93
N GLN A 21 -24.68 -5.25 -16.20
CA GLN A 21 -24.62 -4.73 -14.83
C GLN A 21 -25.32 -5.59 -13.77
N SER A 22 -25.56 -6.87 -14.03
CA SER A 22 -26.04 -7.82 -12.98
C SER A 22 -25.15 -9.04 -12.73
N GLN A 23 -23.98 -9.15 -13.38
CA GLN A 23 -23.07 -10.31 -13.21
C GLN A 23 -21.67 -9.97 -12.65
N SER A 24 -21.54 -8.90 -11.85
CA SER A 24 -20.33 -8.70 -11.02
C SER A 24 -20.61 -8.55 -9.52
N LYS A 25 -21.86 -8.70 -9.08
CA LYS A 25 -22.25 -8.54 -7.66
C LYS A 25 -22.52 -9.83 -6.89
N SER A 26 -22.36 -11.02 -7.49
CA SER A 26 -22.64 -12.29 -6.82
C SER A 26 -21.41 -13.10 -6.39
N ASN A 27 -20.19 -12.65 -6.62
CA ASN A 27 -19.00 -13.51 -6.45
C ASN A 27 -18.03 -13.01 -5.36
N ALA A 28 -18.36 -11.91 -4.66
CA ALA A 28 -17.49 -11.29 -3.65
C ALA A 28 -17.85 -11.62 -2.19
N TRP A 29 -18.90 -12.40 -1.95
CA TRP A 29 -19.25 -12.89 -0.60
C TRP A 29 -18.94 -14.37 -0.39
N ASP A 30 -18.61 -15.13 -1.44
CA ASP A 30 -18.44 -16.59 -1.36
C ASP A 30 -16.97 -17.07 -1.42
N ILE A 31 -16.01 -16.16 -1.52
CA ILE A 31 -14.56 -16.47 -1.44
C ILE A 31 -13.92 -15.75 -0.23
N SER A 32 -14.72 -15.42 0.78
CA SER A 32 -14.26 -14.87 2.07
C SER A 32 -14.53 -15.84 3.24
N GLN A 33 -15.27 -16.93 3.01
CA GLN A 33 -15.56 -17.93 4.04
C GLN A 33 -14.72 -19.22 3.92
N ASN A 34 -13.88 -19.37 2.88
CA ASN A 34 -13.11 -20.60 2.66
C ASN A 34 -11.60 -20.49 2.98
N ILE A 35 -11.16 -19.40 3.60
CA ILE A 35 -9.78 -19.26 4.15
C ILE A 35 -9.84 -19.01 5.67
N LYS A 36 -10.91 -19.46 6.33
CA LYS A 36 -10.98 -19.53 7.80
C LYS A 36 -11.29 -20.93 8.34
N SER A 37 -11.36 -21.96 7.51
CA SER A 37 -11.72 -23.33 7.95
C SER A 37 -10.61 -24.37 7.86
N GLU A 38 -9.43 -24.07 7.30
CA GLU A 38 -8.44 -25.12 6.97
C GLU A 38 -7.04 -24.90 7.59
N SER A 39 -6.94 -24.39 8.82
CA SER A 39 -5.66 -24.49 9.58
C SER A 39 -5.79 -24.75 11.08
N GLN A 40 -6.93 -25.24 11.55
CA GLN A 40 -7.05 -25.79 12.90
C GLN A 40 -7.69 -27.16 12.88
N ARG A 41 -6.98 -28.15 12.32
CA ARG A 41 -7.06 -29.51 12.85
C ARG A 41 -6.07 -29.61 14.02
N THR A 42 -6.37 -28.90 15.10
CA THR A 42 -5.87 -29.27 16.41
C THR A 42 -6.47 -30.65 16.71
N PHE A 43 -5.62 -31.63 16.94
CA PHE A 43 -6.01 -32.86 17.63
C PHE A 43 -6.43 -32.48 19.05
N GLU A 44 -7.67 -32.02 19.19
CA GLU A 44 -8.29 -31.91 20.50
C GLU A 44 -8.67 -33.32 20.95
N CYS A 45 -7.84 -33.90 21.82
CA CYS A 45 -8.33 -34.92 22.72
C CYS A 45 -9.37 -34.27 23.64
N SER A 46 -10.64 -34.34 23.23
CA SER A 46 -11.82 -33.77 23.91
C SER A 46 -12.08 -34.36 25.30
N ASN A 47 -11.34 -35.37 25.75
CA ASN A 47 -11.55 -35.91 27.10
C ASN A 47 -10.27 -36.44 27.76
N TRP A 48 -9.53 -35.54 28.39
CA TRP A 48 -8.29 -35.84 29.12
C TRP A 48 -8.50 -36.80 30.31
N ARG A 49 -9.73 -36.96 30.80
CA ARG A 49 -10.05 -37.92 31.87
C ARG A 49 -9.91 -39.38 31.44
N ALA A 50 -10.00 -39.70 30.15
CA ALA A 50 -9.94 -41.08 29.66
C ALA A 50 -8.52 -41.60 29.40
N CYS A 51 -7.50 -40.73 29.24
CA CYS A 51 -6.12 -41.17 28.97
C CYS A 51 -5.27 -41.39 30.24
N PHE A 52 -5.60 -40.75 31.37
CA PHE A 52 -4.77 -40.85 32.59
C PHE A 52 -5.30 -41.78 33.68
N ILE A 53 -6.53 -42.32 33.55
CA ILE A 53 -7.14 -43.18 34.59
C ILE A 53 -6.77 -44.67 34.44
N GLY A 54 -6.14 -45.08 33.33
CA GLY A 54 -5.78 -46.48 33.08
C GLY A 54 -4.55 -47.01 33.84
N LEU A 55 -3.69 -46.16 34.41
CA LEU A 55 -2.39 -46.59 34.96
C LEU A 55 -2.27 -46.49 36.50
N ILE A 56 -3.27 -45.98 37.21
CA ILE A 56 -3.18 -45.77 38.68
C ILE A 56 -3.96 -46.83 39.48
N LEU A 57 -4.72 -47.73 38.84
CA LEU A 57 -5.48 -48.77 39.55
C LEU A 57 -4.77 -50.15 39.69
N ALA A 58 -3.46 -50.24 39.45
CA ALA A 58 -2.71 -51.51 39.48
C ALA A 58 -1.64 -51.62 40.59
N LEU A 59 -1.55 -50.68 41.53
CA LEU A 59 -0.45 -50.65 42.53
C LEU A 59 -0.91 -50.37 43.97
N LEU A 60 -2.00 -50.99 44.43
CA LEU A 60 -2.45 -50.90 45.83
C LEU A 60 -2.53 -52.25 46.58
N ILE A 61 -1.82 -53.30 46.15
CA ILE A 61 -1.84 -54.61 46.86
C ILE A 61 -0.51 -54.99 47.53
N SER A 62 0.60 -54.29 47.29
CA SER A 62 1.86 -54.56 47.99
C SER A 62 2.33 -53.32 48.73
N GLY A 63 2.16 -53.31 50.05
CA GLY A 63 2.51 -52.20 50.96
C GLY A 63 4.01 -51.87 50.98
N ILE A 64 4.49 -51.24 49.92
CA ILE A 64 5.83 -50.67 49.81
C ILE A 64 5.61 -49.18 49.56
N GLY A 65 6.12 -48.35 50.47
CA GLY A 65 6.09 -46.90 50.35
C GLY A 65 6.88 -46.46 49.12
N LEU A 66 6.21 -46.36 47.97
CA LEU A 66 6.73 -45.67 46.80
C LEU A 66 6.38 -44.19 46.94
N ALA A 67 7.41 -43.36 47.08
CA ALA A 67 7.29 -41.93 46.84
C ALA A 67 6.85 -41.73 45.37
N VAL A 68 5.57 -41.43 45.18
CA VAL A 68 5.02 -41.11 43.86
C VAL A 68 5.55 -39.74 43.47
N ILE A 69 6.65 -39.72 42.71
CA ILE A 69 7.15 -38.51 42.05
C ILE A 69 6.18 -38.20 40.92
N VAL A 70 5.17 -37.37 41.21
CA VAL A 70 4.28 -36.79 40.21
C VAL A 70 5.12 -35.85 39.35
N THR A 71 5.59 -36.37 38.21
CA THR A 71 6.32 -35.57 37.24
C THR A 71 5.28 -34.81 36.41
N ILE A 72 5.09 -33.53 36.73
CA ILE A 72 4.15 -32.65 36.03
C ILE A 72 4.80 -32.28 34.68
N TRP A 73 4.39 -32.91 33.60
CA TRP A 73 4.77 -32.49 32.25
C TRP A 73 4.03 -31.20 31.91
N GLN A 74 4.72 -30.06 31.97
CA GLN A 74 4.16 -28.77 31.53
C GLN A 74 4.28 -28.68 30.01
N ASN A 75 3.14 -28.66 29.32
CA ASN A 75 3.09 -28.40 27.88
C ASN A 75 3.45 -26.93 27.62
N SER A 76 4.69 -26.67 27.26
CA SER A 76 5.11 -25.36 26.78
C SER A 76 4.62 -25.18 25.34
N SER A 77 3.48 -24.52 25.16
CA SER A 77 3.04 -24.06 23.83
C SER A 77 3.96 -22.94 23.35
N THR A 78 4.94 -23.27 22.52
CA THR A 78 5.79 -22.29 21.84
C THR A 78 5.05 -21.72 20.64
N THR A 79 4.54 -20.49 20.76
CA THR A 79 3.99 -19.73 19.64
C THR A 79 5.14 -19.32 18.70
N ALA A 80 5.26 -19.98 17.55
CA ALA A 80 6.23 -19.59 16.54
C ALA A 80 5.83 -18.21 15.98
N THR A 81 6.69 -17.20 16.19
CA THR A 81 6.52 -15.87 15.60
C THR A 81 7.15 -15.87 14.21
N THR A 82 6.32 -15.87 13.18
CA THR A 82 6.78 -15.69 11.80
C THR A 82 7.15 -14.23 11.57
N THR A 83 8.45 -13.94 11.46
CA THR A 83 8.93 -12.61 11.07
C THR A 83 8.78 -12.46 9.56
N VAL A 84 7.94 -11.51 9.12
CA VAL A 84 7.86 -11.12 7.71
C VAL A 84 8.98 -10.14 7.42
N ALA A 85 9.85 -10.45 6.46
CA ALA A 85 10.87 -9.54 5.98
C ALA A 85 10.28 -8.60 4.93
N PHE A 86 10.61 -7.31 5.04
CA PHE A 86 10.22 -6.27 4.07
C PHE A 86 11.44 -5.75 3.33
N THR A 87 11.23 -5.28 2.11
CA THR A 87 12.26 -4.63 1.29
C THR A 87 11.83 -3.22 0.90
N ASP A 88 12.77 -2.27 0.96
CA ASP A 88 12.54 -0.87 0.59
C ASP A 88 13.16 -0.56 -0.79
N ILE A 89 12.37 0.08 -1.66
CA ILE A 89 12.86 0.79 -2.85
C ILE A 89 12.92 2.28 -2.48
N ILE A 90 14.11 2.86 -2.53
CA ILE A 90 14.39 4.19 -2.00
C ILE A 90 14.91 5.09 -3.12
N TYR A 91 14.31 6.27 -3.24
CA TYR A 91 14.86 7.40 -3.98
C TYR A 91 15.23 8.50 -2.99
N SER A 92 16.49 8.92 -2.98
CA SER A 92 16.96 10.03 -2.15
C SER A 92 17.96 10.85 -2.95
N GLN A 93 17.67 12.14 -3.14
CA GLN A 93 18.54 13.05 -3.90
C GLN A 93 18.58 14.42 -3.26
N ASN A 94 19.73 15.09 -3.40
CA ASN A 94 19.89 16.48 -3.01
C ASN A 94 19.46 17.40 -4.15
N PHE A 95 18.65 18.40 -3.84
CA PHE A 95 18.24 19.47 -4.73
C PHE A 95 18.83 20.78 -4.23
N THR A 96 19.38 21.57 -5.14
CA THR A 96 20.08 22.82 -4.80
C THR A 96 19.25 24.01 -5.23
N SER A 97 19.07 24.98 -4.33
CA SER A 97 18.29 26.18 -4.62
C SER A 97 18.83 26.93 -5.84
N GLY A 98 17.92 27.38 -6.71
CA GLY A 98 18.27 28.07 -7.96
C GLY A 98 18.90 27.20 -9.05
N VAL A 99 18.97 25.88 -8.85
CA VAL A 99 19.51 24.93 -9.84
C VAL A 99 18.39 24.04 -10.37
N ALA A 100 18.34 23.90 -11.70
CA ALA A 100 17.39 22.98 -12.34
C ALA A 100 17.68 21.52 -11.95
N SER A 101 16.63 20.70 -11.80
CA SER A 101 16.74 19.31 -11.34
C SER A 101 17.25 18.30 -12.38
N THR A 102 18.04 18.73 -13.37
CA THR A 102 18.53 17.86 -14.46
C THR A 102 19.32 16.66 -13.97
N ALA A 103 20.17 16.85 -12.95
CA ALA A 103 20.99 15.79 -12.38
C ALA A 103 20.18 14.73 -11.62
N GLN A 104 18.99 15.10 -11.12
CA GLN A 104 18.12 14.23 -10.32
C GLN A 104 17.23 13.34 -11.20
N CYS A 105 17.08 13.67 -12.48
CA CYS A 105 16.21 12.93 -13.37
C CYS A 105 16.70 11.49 -13.69
N PRO A 106 17.97 11.22 -14.04
CA PRO A 106 18.40 9.84 -14.31
C PRO A 106 18.27 8.88 -13.10
N PRO A 107 18.61 9.29 -11.86
CA PRO A 107 18.29 8.50 -10.66
C PRO A 107 16.80 8.28 -10.46
N TRP A 108 15.97 9.28 -10.75
CA TRP A 108 14.51 9.16 -10.67
C TRP A 108 13.96 8.14 -11.67
N THR A 109 14.41 8.18 -12.93
CA THR A 109 14.03 7.19 -13.95
C THR A 109 14.41 5.77 -13.53
N SER A 110 15.61 5.61 -12.95
CA SER A 110 16.09 4.31 -12.43
C SER A 110 15.26 3.82 -11.23
N PHE A 111 14.78 4.74 -10.39
CA PHE A 111 13.90 4.43 -9.27
C PHE A 111 12.49 4.02 -9.74
N VAL A 112 11.83 4.80 -10.60
CA VAL A 112 10.48 4.45 -11.08
C VAL A 112 10.47 3.15 -11.89
N ALA A 113 11.58 2.80 -12.54
CA ALA A 113 11.75 1.52 -13.21
C ALA A 113 11.78 0.30 -12.27
N GLN A 114 11.96 0.49 -10.96
CA GLN A 114 11.88 -0.59 -9.96
C GLN A 114 10.46 -0.81 -9.43
N LEU A 115 9.56 0.17 -9.63
CA LEU A 115 8.17 0.17 -9.13
C LEU A 115 7.25 -0.75 -9.93
N THR A 116 7.54 -2.05 -9.92
CA THR A 116 6.72 -3.09 -10.57
C THR A 116 5.48 -3.41 -9.75
N ASN A 117 4.57 -4.23 -10.30
CA ASN A 117 3.42 -4.75 -9.54
C ASN A 117 3.90 -5.60 -8.35
N ARG A 118 3.66 -5.13 -7.12
CA ARG A 118 4.08 -5.74 -5.85
C ARG A 118 3.08 -5.37 -4.76
N SER A 119 3.03 -6.14 -3.69
CA SER A 119 2.17 -5.86 -2.51
C SER A 119 2.81 -4.81 -1.61
N TYR A 120 2.73 -3.54 -2.01
CA TYR A 120 3.30 -2.45 -1.23
C TYR A 120 2.54 -2.23 0.08
N THR A 121 3.30 -2.01 1.16
CA THR A 121 2.78 -1.81 2.52
C THR A 121 3.02 -0.41 3.07
N LEU A 122 3.97 0.34 2.50
CA LEU A 122 4.27 1.72 2.91
C LEU A 122 4.71 2.56 1.70
N LEU A 123 4.15 3.75 1.59
CA LEU A 123 4.72 4.88 0.86
C LEU A 123 5.06 5.96 1.87
N ARG A 124 6.29 6.47 1.86
CA ARG A 124 6.72 7.57 2.73
C ARG A 124 7.52 8.61 1.97
N MET A 125 7.20 9.88 2.20
CA MET A 125 7.89 11.04 1.63
C MET A 125 8.42 11.91 2.78
N TYR A 126 9.72 12.15 2.84
CA TYR A 126 10.39 12.91 3.91
C TYR A 126 11.64 13.62 3.40
N GLY A 127 12.22 14.55 4.17
CA GLY A 127 13.36 15.33 3.71
C GLY A 127 14.03 16.16 4.80
N THR A 128 14.92 17.06 4.39
CA THR A 128 15.71 17.91 5.30
C THR A 128 14.85 18.74 6.26
N PHE A 129 13.73 19.30 5.79
CA PHE A 129 12.84 20.17 6.58
C PHE A 129 11.69 19.44 7.26
N ASP A 130 11.56 18.13 7.02
CA ASP A 130 10.71 17.24 7.79
C ASP A 130 11.27 15.82 7.75
N PRO A 131 12.10 15.43 8.75
CA PRO A 131 12.70 14.10 8.80
C PRO A 131 11.69 13.00 9.19
N VAL A 132 10.52 13.37 9.74
CA VAL A 132 9.43 12.42 9.98
C VAL A 132 8.68 12.18 8.67
N GLY A 133 8.33 13.25 7.97
CA GLY A 133 7.64 13.20 6.70
C GLY A 133 6.21 12.69 6.84
N ILE A 134 5.64 12.37 5.69
CA ILE A 134 4.26 11.91 5.56
C ILE A 134 4.24 10.51 4.96
N SER A 135 3.18 9.75 5.24
CA SER A 135 3.07 8.39 4.72
C SER A 135 1.64 7.94 4.50
N THR A 136 1.49 6.94 3.63
CA THR A 136 0.28 6.12 3.51
C THR A 136 0.66 4.65 3.61
N ASN A 137 -0.23 3.86 4.22
CA ASN A 137 -0.16 2.40 4.33
C ASN A 137 -1.33 1.70 3.60
N ASN A 138 -2.08 2.45 2.78
CA ASN A 138 -3.16 1.88 1.96
C ASN A 138 -2.54 1.24 0.71
N SER A 139 -2.44 -0.10 0.70
CA SER A 139 -1.78 -0.86 -0.37
C SER A 139 -2.32 -0.52 -1.76
N THR A 140 -3.64 -0.42 -1.92
CA THR A 140 -4.27 -0.07 -3.21
C THR A 140 -3.87 1.32 -3.69
N ILE A 141 -3.79 2.32 -2.81
CA ILE A 141 -3.35 3.66 -3.19
C ILE A 141 -1.86 3.63 -3.57
N ILE A 142 -1.02 2.93 -2.81
CA ILE A 142 0.41 2.85 -3.07
C ILE A 142 0.69 2.13 -4.39
N GLU A 143 0.02 1.02 -4.66
CA GLU A 143 0.13 0.27 -5.93
C GLU A 143 -0.25 1.13 -7.13
N ASN A 144 -1.34 1.90 -7.03
CA ASN A 144 -1.76 2.81 -8.10
C ASN A 144 -0.78 3.98 -8.31
N ILE A 145 -0.22 4.53 -7.23
CA ILE A 145 0.84 5.56 -7.33
C ILE A 145 2.09 4.97 -7.98
N ALA A 146 2.53 3.78 -7.55
CA ALA A 146 3.69 3.09 -8.11
C ALA A 146 3.53 2.83 -9.61
N LEU A 147 2.36 2.31 -10.00
CA LEU A 147 2.00 2.09 -11.40
C LEU A 147 2.03 3.42 -12.17
N ALA A 148 1.34 4.44 -11.67
CA ALA A 148 1.22 5.75 -12.32
C ALA A 148 2.58 6.41 -12.58
N LEU A 149 3.48 6.36 -11.59
CA LEU A 149 4.85 6.87 -11.72
C LEU A 149 5.66 6.08 -12.74
N ARG A 150 5.56 4.74 -12.71
CA ARG A 150 6.28 3.87 -13.65
C ARG A 150 5.81 4.07 -15.08
N THR A 151 4.51 4.12 -15.30
CA THR A 151 3.91 4.16 -16.64
C THR A 151 3.69 5.56 -17.17
N SER A 152 4.06 6.60 -16.39
CA SER A 152 3.82 7.98 -16.78
C SER A 152 2.33 8.19 -17.08
N THR A 153 1.47 7.90 -16.11
CA THR A 153 0.01 8.10 -16.20
C THR A 153 -0.49 8.91 -15.02
N ALA A 154 -1.62 9.59 -15.18
CA ALA A 154 -2.22 10.35 -14.08
C ALA A 154 -2.93 9.42 -13.08
N TYR A 155 -2.92 9.78 -11.80
CA TYR A 155 -3.68 9.11 -10.75
C TYR A 155 -4.05 10.12 -9.65
N GLY A 156 -5.24 9.97 -9.08
CA GLY A 156 -5.75 10.86 -8.03
C GLY A 156 -6.47 12.11 -8.55
N PRO A 157 -6.83 13.05 -7.65
CA PRO A 157 -6.49 13.07 -6.22
C PRO A 157 -7.20 11.96 -5.41
N VAL A 158 -6.49 11.34 -4.47
CA VAL A 158 -7.05 10.39 -3.49
C VAL A 158 -6.55 10.69 -2.09
N THR A 159 -7.42 10.64 -1.09
CA THR A 159 -7.06 10.97 0.29
C THR A 159 -6.63 9.73 1.07
N SER A 160 -5.49 9.82 1.77
CA SER A 160 -5.01 8.81 2.71
C SER A 160 -4.15 9.44 3.79
N ASN A 161 -4.37 9.04 5.05
CA ASN A 161 -3.69 9.57 6.23
C ASN A 161 -3.67 11.12 6.28
N SER A 162 -4.82 11.74 5.97
CA SER A 162 -5.00 13.20 5.93
C SER A 162 -4.23 13.94 4.84
N HIS A 163 -3.62 13.23 3.89
CA HIS A 163 -2.96 13.81 2.72
C HIS A 163 -3.70 13.44 1.43
N SER A 164 -3.67 14.33 0.44
CA SER A 164 -4.31 14.12 -0.86
C SER A 164 -3.25 13.82 -1.91
N TRP A 165 -3.13 12.55 -2.26
CA TRP A 165 -2.10 12.04 -3.16
C TRP A 165 -2.55 12.15 -4.61
N VAL A 166 -1.67 12.68 -5.45
CA VAL A 166 -1.88 12.82 -6.89
C VAL A 166 -0.56 12.60 -7.62
N VAL A 167 -0.64 11.90 -8.75
CA VAL A 167 0.42 11.75 -9.73
C VAL A 167 -0.07 12.37 -11.03
N GLY A 168 0.76 13.19 -11.67
CA GLY A 168 0.39 13.77 -12.96
C GLY A 168 1.54 14.53 -13.61
N LEU A 169 1.30 15.00 -14.83
CA LEU A 169 2.27 15.76 -15.59
C LEU A 169 2.49 17.15 -14.99
N CYS A 170 3.75 17.58 -14.97
CA CYS A 170 4.13 18.95 -14.75
C CYS A 170 5.39 19.36 -15.52
N GLY A 171 5.22 20.22 -16.52
CA GLY A 171 6.29 20.52 -17.47
C GLY A 171 6.74 19.25 -18.19
N ASP A 172 8.05 19.01 -18.19
CA ASP A 172 8.68 17.87 -18.88
C ASP A 172 8.66 16.56 -18.08
N GLY A 173 8.17 16.57 -16.84
CA GLY A 173 8.25 15.42 -15.92
C GLY A 173 6.93 15.11 -15.20
N TYR A 174 6.90 13.94 -14.56
CA TYR A 174 5.81 13.59 -13.64
C TYR A 174 6.08 14.11 -12.23
N GLU A 175 5.02 14.59 -11.61
CA GLU A 175 4.95 15.05 -10.24
C GLU A 175 4.28 13.99 -9.36
N LEU A 176 4.84 13.75 -8.18
CA LEU A 176 4.12 13.17 -7.05
C LEU A 176 3.84 14.29 -6.04
N SER A 177 2.57 14.53 -5.75
CA SER A 177 2.13 15.54 -4.79
C SER A 177 1.21 14.91 -3.75
N ALA A 178 1.37 15.31 -2.50
CA ALA A 178 0.48 14.97 -1.39
C ALA A 178 -0.41 16.15 -0.96
N ASN A 179 -0.52 17.17 -1.82
CA ASN A 179 -1.30 18.40 -1.63
C ASN A 179 -2.61 18.43 -2.45
N GLY A 180 -2.92 17.38 -3.20
CA GLY A 180 -4.19 17.21 -3.92
C GLY A 180 -4.27 17.84 -5.31
N SER A 181 -3.20 18.47 -5.79
CA SER A 181 -3.09 19.01 -7.15
C SER A 181 -1.66 18.92 -7.68
N THR A 182 -1.51 18.96 -9.00
CA THR A 182 -0.21 19.01 -9.69
C THR A 182 0.10 20.41 -10.20
N CYS A 183 1.37 20.70 -10.47
CA CYS A 183 1.86 21.99 -10.94
C CYS A 183 1.56 23.20 -10.06
N GLN A 184 1.37 22.97 -8.75
CA GLN A 184 1.15 24.08 -7.82
C GLN A 184 2.42 24.42 -7.03
N CYS A 185 2.58 25.71 -6.74
CA CYS A 185 3.64 26.25 -5.89
C CYS A 185 3.13 26.39 -4.46
N THR A 186 2.92 25.27 -3.76
CA THR A 186 2.43 25.26 -2.38
C THR A 186 3.55 25.60 -1.39
N ASN A 187 3.19 26.23 -0.28
CA ASN A 187 4.11 26.53 0.82
C ASN A 187 3.38 26.45 2.18
N PRO A 188 3.68 25.47 3.05
CA PRO A 188 4.54 24.31 2.81
C PRO A 188 3.87 23.28 1.88
N GLY A 189 4.65 22.56 1.10
CA GLY A 189 4.19 21.45 0.25
C GLY A 189 4.96 20.14 0.49
N TYR A 190 4.40 19.05 -0.03
CA TYR A 190 5.00 17.72 -0.13
C TYR A 190 4.89 17.28 -1.58
N ILE A 191 5.84 17.78 -2.37
CA ILE A 191 5.84 17.64 -3.83
C ILE A 191 7.23 17.22 -4.28
N LEU A 192 7.30 16.26 -5.19
CA LEU A 192 8.51 15.78 -5.85
C LEU A 192 8.36 15.88 -7.37
N ARG A 193 9.27 16.64 -8.02
CA ARG A 193 9.35 16.79 -9.49
C ARG A 193 10.79 16.61 -10.00
N PRO A 194 11.41 15.43 -9.88
CA PRO A 194 12.82 15.29 -10.19
C PRO A 194 13.20 15.47 -11.67
N CYS A 195 12.25 15.35 -12.58
CA CYS A 195 12.48 15.45 -14.03
C CYS A 195 11.83 16.70 -14.67
N ILE A 196 11.49 17.73 -13.89
CA ILE A 196 10.86 18.95 -14.47
C ILE A 196 11.83 19.82 -15.26
N ASN A 197 13.16 19.59 -15.16
CA ASN A 197 14.18 20.39 -15.84
C ASN A 197 14.08 21.90 -15.53
N HIS A 198 13.63 22.21 -14.32
CA HIS A 198 13.42 23.57 -13.81
C HIS A 198 13.78 23.63 -12.33
N GLN A 199 13.94 24.84 -11.78
CA GLN A 199 14.24 25.07 -10.36
C GLN A 199 13.04 24.82 -9.41
N ASP A 200 11.85 24.55 -9.98
CA ASP A 200 10.62 24.26 -9.24
C ASP A 200 10.46 22.75 -9.00
N TYR A 201 11.52 22.13 -8.48
CA TYR A 201 11.66 20.69 -8.31
C TYR A 201 10.77 20.09 -7.20
N GLY A 202 9.97 20.92 -6.53
CA GLY A 202 9.18 20.53 -5.37
C GLY A 202 9.84 20.92 -4.05
N GLY A 203 9.36 20.29 -2.98
CA GLY A 203 9.80 20.55 -1.61
C GLY A 203 9.07 19.63 -0.65
N ILE A 204 9.72 19.28 0.46
CA ILE A 204 9.14 18.51 1.57
C ILE A 204 9.05 19.42 2.79
N ASN A 205 7.82 19.73 3.20
CA ASN A 205 7.53 20.68 4.27
C ASN A 205 8.21 22.05 4.04
N SER A 206 8.28 22.48 2.78
CA SER A 206 8.92 23.74 2.38
C SER A 206 8.17 24.37 1.20
N THR A 207 8.63 25.54 0.76
CA THR A 207 8.23 26.10 -0.54
C THR A 207 8.61 25.14 -1.67
N THR A 208 7.70 24.91 -2.63
CA THR A 208 7.88 23.92 -3.71
C THR A 208 8.33 24.51 -5.06
N CYS A 209 8.31 25.83 -5.19
CA CYS A 209 8.85 26.58 -6.34
C CYS A 209 9.95 27.52 -5.86
N ALA A 210 11.04 27.61 -6.62
CA ALA A 210 12.31 28.17 -6.15
C ALA A 210 12.68 27.66 -4.74
N GLY A 211 12.57 26.34 -4.55
CA GLY A 211 12.72 25.71 -3.24
C GLY A 211 14.10 25.94 -2.62
N PRO A 212 14.23 25.83 -1.28
CA PRO A 212 15.52 25.81 -0.62
C PRO A 212 16.32 24.55 -0.99
N THR A 213 17.64 24.60 -0.77
CA THR A 213 18.50 23.41 -0.86
C THR A 213 18.05 22.38 0.16
N GLN A 214 17.73 21.18 -0.29
CA GLN A 214 17.25 20.09 0.56
C GLN A 214 17.48 18.72 -0.07
N THR A 215 17.62 17.72 0.78
CA THR A 215 17.50 16.32 0.38
C THR A 215 16.06 15.88 0.54
N MET A 216 15.49 15.32 -0.52
CA MET A 216 14.14 14.77 -0.54
C MET A 216 14.21 13.27 -0.78
N THR A 217 13.43 12.52 0.00
CA THR A 217 13.43 11.05 -0.02
C THR A 217 12.02 10.50 -0.16
N LEU A 218 11.89 9.47 -1.01
CA LEU A 218 10.67 8.72 -1.26
C LEU A 218 10.96 7.22 -1.08
N ILE A 219 10.13 6.54 -0.30
CA ILE A 219 10.26 5.10 -0.01
C ILE A 219 8.99 4.37 -0.41
N PHE A 220 9.15 3.26 -1.11
CA PHE A 220 8.14 2.21 -1.27
C PHE A 220 8.62 0.94 -0.57
N ARG A 221 7.82 0.42 0.37
CA ARG A 221 8.07 -0.87 1.06
C ARG A 221 7.15 -1.95 0.54
N TYR A 222 7.65 -3.16 0.33
CA TYR A 222 6.87 -4.35 -0.02
C TYR A 222 7.45 -5.62 0.64
#